data_AF-A0A6G2XNW7-F1
#
_entry.id   AF-A0A6G2XNW7-F1
#
_cell.length_a   1.000
_cell.length_b   1.000
_cell.length_c   1.000
_cell.angle_alpha   90.00
_cell.angle_beta   90.00
_cell.angle_gamma   90.00
#
_symmetry.space_group_name_H-M   'P 1'
#
loop_
_entity.id
_entity.type
_entity.pdbx_description
1 polymer ?
#
loop_
_entity_poly.entity_id
_entity_poly.type
_entity_poly.pdbx_seq_one_letter_code
_entity_poly.pdbx_strand_id
1 'polypeptide(L)'
;MGTEQEQDESAGTMRDVLQHALWSPPLRDADELRTMIAAVEGYVRRLGPRLAALAPRMRGERQATALVVLRHVDDVLGGPTEGSTLADRLHDLSVVARSTLTMLEHPGPLEKPRSTASTLT
;
A
#
# COMPACT_ATOMS: atom_id res chain seq x y z
N MET A 1 -3.31 20.42 -15.94
CA MET A 1 -2.39 20.87 -14.87
C MET A 1 -3.15 20.80 -13.56
N GLY A 2 -3.08 19.67 -12.86
CA GLY A 2 -3.82 19.47 -11.61
C GLY A 2 -3.53 18.15 -10.90
N THR A 3 -2.52 17.39 -11.34
CA THR A 3 -2.32 16.01 -10.87
C THR A 3 -1.28 15.88 -9.76
N GLU A 4 -0.39 16.85 -9.60
CA GLU A 4 0.70 16.74 -8.62
C GLU A 4 0.28 17.26 -7.24
N GLN A 5 -0.53 18.33 -7.18
CA GLN A 5 -0.97 18.95 -5.93
C GLN A 5 -2.06 18.12 -5.20
N GLU A 6 -3.04 17.57 -5.92
CA GLU A 6 -4.05 16.67 -5.33
C GLU A 6 -3.46 15.32 -4.88
N GLN A 7 -2.41 14.85 -5.56
CA GLN A 7 -1.70 13.63 -5.16
C GLN A 7 -0.87 13.83 -3.89
N ASP A 8 -0.28 15.02 -3.70
CA ASP A 8 0.56 15.32 -2.55
C ASP A 8 -0.28 15.58 -1.27
N GLU A 9 -1.41 16.30 -1.38
CA GLU A 9 -2.38 16.43 -0.27
C GLU A 9 -3.04 15.11 0.10
N SER A 10 -3.38 14.28 -0.89
CA SER A 10 -3.90 12.92 -0.66
C SER A 10 -2.87 12.01 0.02
N ALA A 11 -1.58 12.15 -0.32
CA ALA A 11 -0.50 11.40 0.30
C ALA A 11 -0.22 11.88 1.72
N GLY A 12 -0.26 13.20 1.99
CA GLY A 12 -0.19 13.77 3.34
C GLY A 12 -1.30 13.22 4.23
N THR A 13 -2.54 13.30 3.77
CA THR A 13 -3.72 12.76 4.48
C THR A 13 -3.59 11.25 4.73
N MET A 14 -3.09 10.49 3.74
CA MET A 14 -2.88 9.05 3.88
C MET A 14 -1.80 8.72 4.91
N ARG A 15 -0.67 9.44 4.91
CA ARG A 15 0.40 9.26 5.90
C ARG A 15 -0.11 9.54 7.30
N ASP A 16 -0.90 10.58 7.48
CA ASP A 16 -1.48 10.94 8.77
C ASP A 16 -2.44 9.86 9.29
N VAL A 17 -3.30 9.33 8.42
CA VAL A 17 -4.20 8.22 8.77
C VAL A 17 -3.41 6.96 9.16
N LEU A 18 -2.38 6.59 8.39
CA LEU A 18 -1.55 5.42 8.71
C LEU A 18 -0.71 5.64 9.97
N GLN A 19 -0.23 6.86 10.20
CA GLN A 19 0.48 7.23 11.42
C GLN A 19 -0.44 7.09 12.64
N HIS A 20 -1.68 7.55 12.52
CA HIS A 20 -2.67 7.42 13.58
C HIS A 20 -3.00 5.95 13.85
N ALA A 21 -3.32 5.17 12.82
CA ALA A 21 -3.69 3.76 12.94
C ALA A 21 -2.60 2.87 13.56
N LEU A 22 -1.31 3.18 13.32
CA LEU A 22 -0.19 2.38 13.84
C LEU A 22 0.34 2.85 15.19
N TRP A 23 0.35 4.16 15.44
CA TRP A 23 1.16 4.74 16.52
C TRP A 23 0.37 5.59 17.51
N SER A 24 -0.92 5.82 17.29
CA SER A 24 -1.76 6.49 18.29
C SER A 24 -2.35 5.49 19.29
N PRO A 25 -2.84 5.96 20.45
CA PRO A 25 -3.56 5.11 21.38
C PRO A 25 -4.68 4.33 20.68
N PRO A 26 -4.86 3.04 21.00
CA PRO A 26 -5.81 2.19 20.27
C PRO A 26 -7.24 2.70 20.43
N LEU A 27 -7.96 2.76 19.30
CA LEU A 27 -9.39 3.01 19.26
C LEU A 27 -10.11 1.91 20.04
N ARG A 28 -11.04 2.29 20.91
CA ARG A 28 -11.83 1.36 21.73
C ARG A 28 -13.26 1.19 21.21
N ASP A 29 -13.69 2.12 20.36
CA ASP A 29 -14.99 2.06 19.73
C ASP A 29 -14.96 1.20 18.46
N ALA A 30 -15.94 0.31 18.34
CA ALA A 30 -16.00 -0.66 17.25
C ALA A 30 -16.37 -0.01 15.91
N ASP A 31 -17.17 1.07 15.91
CA ASP A 31 -17.58 1.76 14.69
C ASP A 31 -16.48 2.68 14.17
N GLU A 32 -15.73 3.32 15.07
CA GLU A 32 -14.49 4.02 14.74
C GLU A 32 -13.45 3.05 14.13
N LEU A 33 -13.26 1.87 14.74
CA LEU A 33 -12.38 0.84 14.19
C LEU A 33 -12.82 0.40 12.78
N ARG A 34 -14.10 0.13 12.56
CA ARG A 34 -14.62 -0.25 11.23
C ARG A 34 -14.44 0.85 10.20
N THR A 35 -14.66 2.10 10.59
CA THR A 35 -14.45 3.27 9.73
C THR A 35 -12.98 3.37 9.32
N MET A 36 -12.07 3.22 10.28
CA MET A 36 -10.63 3.26 10.01
C MET A 36 -10.18 2.09 9.13
N ILE A 37 -10.67 0.87 9.41
CA ILE A 37 -10.41 -0.32 8.58
C ILE A 37 -10.84 -0.07 7.13
N ALA A 38 -12.06 0.44 6.91
CA ALA A 38 -12.56 0.73 5.57
C ALA A 38 -11.71 1.77 4.85
N ALA A 39 -11.25 2.82 5.55
CA ALA A 39 -10.37 3.83 4.99
C ALA A 39 -9.01 3.24 4.56
N VAL A 40 -8.36 2.48 5.45
CA VAL A 40 -7.04 1.88 5.21
C VAL A 40 -7.11 0.79 4.13
N GLU A 41 -8.15 -0.05 4.14
CA GLU A 41 -8.38 -1.04 3.08
C GLU A 41 -8.55 -0.36 1.70
N GLY A 42 -9.23 0.79 1.67
CA GLY A 42 -9.30 1.64 0.49
C GLY A 42 -7.93 2.09 -0.02
N TYR A 43 -6.98 2.39 0.88
CA TYR A 43 -5.60 2.70 0.49
C TYR A 43 -4.88 1.48 -0.08
N VAL A 44 -4.97 0.31 0.57
CA VAL A 44 -4.34 -0.93 0.09
C VAL A 44 -4.82 -1.26 -1.33
N ARG A 45 -6.13 -1.18 -1.60
CA ARG A 45 -6.71 -1.41 -2.94
C ARG A 45 -6.21 -0.43 -4.00
N ARG A 46 -5.89 0.81 -3.62
CA ARG A 46 -5.35 1.82 -4.54
C ARG A 46 -3.84 1.69 -4.76
N LEU A 47 -3.09 1.37 -3.71
CA LEU A 47 -1.62 1.32 -3.76
C LEU A 47 -1.10 0.00 -4.35
N GLY A 48 -1.74 -1.13 -4.05
CA GLY A 48 -1.35 -2.46 -4.50
C GLY A 48 -1.11 -2.55 -6.02
N PRO A 49 -2.09 -2.18 -6.87
CA PRO A 49 -1.93 -2.19 -8.32
C PRO A 49 -0.80 -1.28 -8.82
N ARG A 50 -0.57 -0.14 -8.15
CA ARG A 50 0.52 0.78 -8.50
C ARG A 50 1.88 0.15 -8.20
N LEU A 51 2.01 -0.53 -7.06
CA LEU A 51 3.24 -1.24 -6.72
C LEU A 51 3.45 -2.44 -7.67
N ALA A 52 2.40 -3.17 -8.02
CA ALA A 52 2.47 -4.28 -8.98
C ALA A 52 2.96 -3.82 -10.36
N ALA A 53 2.52 -2.65 -10.83
CA ALA A 53 3.02 -2.06 -12.07
C ALA A 53 4.49 -1.61 -11.99
N LEU A 54 4.94 -1.18 -10.81
CA LEU A 54 6.30 -0.66 -10.60
C LEU A 54 7.34 -1.75 -10.32
N ALA A 55 6.96 -2.80 -9.58
CA ALA A 55 7.84 -3.86 -9.09
C ALA A 55 8.70 -4.55 -10.18
N PRO A 56 8.22 -4.80 -11.41
CA PRO A 56 9.06 -5.37 -12.47
C PRO A 56 10.26 -4.50 -12.86
N ARG A 57 10.21 -3.19 -12.56
CA ARG A 57 11.27 -2.23 -12.84
C ARG A 57 12.23 -2.05 -11.66
N MET A 58 11.92 -2.59 -10.48
CA MET A 58 12.82 -2.59 -9.34
C MET A 58 13.91 -3.65 -9.50
N ARG A 59 15.01 -3.56 -8.74
CA ARG A 59 16.15 -4.49 -8.82
C ARG A 59 16.55 -5.05 -7.46
N GLY A 60 17.16 -6.24 -7.50
CA GLY A 60 17.76 -6.91 -6.35
C GLY A 60 16.78 -7.04 -5.18
N GLU A 61 17.25 -6.68 -3.99
CA GLU A 61 16.48 -6.75 -2.75
C GLU A 61 15.21 -5.89 -2.79
N ARG A 62 15.21 -4.74 -3.47
CA ARG A 62 14.01 -3.88 -3.57
C ARG A 62 12.89 -4.58 -4.32
N GLN A 63 13.22 -5.28 -5.40
CA GLN A 63 12.24 -6.07 -6.14
C GLN A 63 11.71 -7.24 -5.30
N ALA A 64 12.61 -7.98 -4.63
CA ALA A 64 12.22 -9.08 -3.77
C ALA A 64 11.28 -8.61 -2.65
N THR A 65 11.60 -7.49 -1.99
CA THR A 65 10.75 -6.86 -0.98
C THR A 65 9.41 -6.42 -1.54
N ALA A 66 9.37 -5.80 -2.72
CA ALA A 66 8.11 -5.41 -3.36
C ALA A 66 7.19 -6.60 -3.61
N LEU A 67 7.74 -7.74 -4.04
CA LEU A 67 6.98 -8.96 -4.27
C LEU A 67 6.42 -9.55 -2.96
N VAL A 68 7.20 -9.50 -1.87
CA VAL A 68 6.71 -9.89 -0.53
C VAL A 68 5.58 -8.97 -0.08
N VAL A 69 5.73 -7.65 -0.24
CA VAL A 69 4.68 -6.68 0.10
C VAL A 69 3.42 -6.93 -0.74
N LEU A 70 3.55 -7.22 -2.04
CA LEU A 70 2.41 -7.54 -2.90
C LEU A 70 1.67 -8.81 -2.48
N ARG A 71 2.40 -9.85 -2.04
CA ARG A 71 1.76 -11.02 -1.45
C ARG A 71 0.94 -10.65 -0.21
N HIS A 72 1.49 -9.81 0.66
CA HIS A 72 0.75 -9.34 1.84
C HIS A 72 -0.43 -8.44 1.50
N VAL A 73 -0.37 -7.68 0.40
CA VAL A 73 -1.53 -6.95 -0.15
C VAL A 73 -2.64 -7.94 -0.50
N ASP A 74 -2.33 -9.03 -1.20
CA ASP A 74 -3.32 -10.05 -1.56
C ASP A 74 -3.87 -10.73 -0.30
N ASP A 75 -3.01 -11.11 0.66
CA ASP A 75 -3.41 -11.76 1.91
C ASP A 75 -4.42 -10.89 2.70
N VAL A 76 -4.12 -9.59 2.89
CA VAL A 76 -5.03 -8.72 3.65
C VAL A 76 -6.29 -8.41 2.85
N LEU A 77 -6.25 -8.30 1.52
CA LEU A 77 -7.47 -8.08 0.73
C LEU A 77 -8.36 -9.33 0.61
N GLY A 78 -7.80 -10.53 0.82
CA GLY A 78 -8.53 -11.80 0.85
C GLY A 78 -9.48 -11.96 2.05
N GLY A 79 -9.36 -11.09 3.05
CA GLY A 79 -10.22 -11.06 4.24
C GLY A 79 -9.44 -11.16 5.55
N PRO A 80 -10.12 -11.06 6.70
CA PRO A 80 -9.48 -11.25 8.00
C PRO A 80 -9.02 -12.69 8.20
N THR A 81 -7.89 -12.88 8.87
CA THR A 81 -7.43 -14.19 9.31
C THR A 81 -8.40 -14.75 10.36
N GLU A 82 -8.62 -16.05 10.36
CA GLU A 82 -9.47 -16.70 11.36
C GLU A 82 -9.01 -16.37 12.79
N GLY A 83 -9.92 -15.89 13.62
CA GLY A 83 -9.63 -15.47 14.99
C GLY A 83 -9.07 -14.05 15.15
N SER A 84 -8.84 -13.29 14.07
CA SER A 84 -8.34 -11.91 14.17
C SER A 84 -9.38 -10.95 14.74
N THR A 85 -8.97 -10.08 15.67
CA THR A 85 -9.82 -8.98 16.16
C THR A 85 -9.87 -7.82 15.16
N LEU A 86 -10.77 -6.85 15.37
CA LEU A 86 -10.78 -5.61 14.57
C LEU A 86 -9.47 -4.82 14.71
N ALA A 87 -8.84 -4.85 15.89
CA ALA A 87 -7.56 -4.18 16.12
C ALA A 87 -6.43 -4.85 15.33
N ASP A 88 -6.36 -6.19 15.34
CA ASP A 88 -5.39 -6.94 14.54
C ASP A 88 -5.59 -6.66 13.05
N ARG A 89 -6.84 -6.66 12.60
CA ARG A 89 -7.19 -6.35 11.22
C ARG A 89 -6.75 -4.94 10.80
N LEU A 90 -6.99 -3.95 11.65
CA LEU A 90 -6.56 -2.58 11.39
C LEU A 90 -5.03 -2.48 11.35
N HIS A 91 -4.35 -3.13 12.28
CA HIS A 91 -2.89 -3.17 12.33
C HIS A 91 -2.30 -3.77 11.05
N ASP A 92 -2.76 -4.96 10.64
CA ASP A 92 -2.25 -5.65 9.45
C ASP A 92 -2.45 -4.84 8.18
N LEU A 93 -3.66 -4.30 7.99
CA LEU A 93 -3.96 -3.39 6.87
C LEU A 93 -3.04 -2.17 6.86
N SER A 94 -2.78 -1.58 8.03
CA SER A 94 -1.97 -0.37 8.15
C SER A 94 -0.49 -0.63 7.90
N VAL A 95 0.04 -1.77 8.37
CA VAL A 95 1.41 -2.21 8.09
C VAL A 95 1.60 -2.43 6.58
N VAL A 96 0.66 -3.13 5.93
CA VAL A 96 0.73 -3.40 4.49
C VAL A 96 0.59 -2.11 3.68
N ALA A 97 -0.36 -1.24 4.03
CA ALA A 97 -0.54 0.05 3.37
C ALA A 97 0.73 0.91 3.48
N ARG A 98 1.33 1.02 4.67
CA ARG A 98 2.56 1.79 4.89
C ARG A 98 3.74 1.21 4.14
N SER A 99 3.91 -0.11 4.17
CA SER A 99 4.97 -0.79 3.43
C SER A 99 4.85 -0.56 1.92
N THR A 100 3.62 -0.66 1.39
CA THR A 100 3.33 -0.41 -0.03
C THR A 100 3.64 1.04 -0.40
N LEU A 101 3.20 2.00 0.42
CA LEU A 101 3.50 3.42 0.22
C LEU A 101 5.01 3.69 0.24
N THR A 102 5.74 3.14 1.21
CA THR A 102 7.20 3.27 1.30
C THR A 102 7.91 2.72 0.05
N MET A 103 7.45 1.58 -0.49
CA MET A 103 8.04 1.02 -1.72
C MET A 103 7.75 1.87 -2.96
N LEU A 104 6.62 2.60 -2.99
CA LEU A 104 6.28 3.53 -4.06
C LEU A 104 7.06 4.84 -3.97
N GLU A 105 7.30 5.35 -2.76
CA GLU A 105 8.06 6.58 -2.50
C GLU A 105 9.56 6.38 -2.69
N HIS A 106 10.07 5.20 -2.32
CA HIS A 106 11.48 4.87 -2.33
C HIS A 106 11.77 3.57 -3.10
N PRO A 107 11.45 3.53 -4.40
CA PRO A 107 11.58 2.30 -5.20
C PRO A 107 13.03 1.89 -5.49
N GLY A 108 13.99 2.77 -5.20
CA GLY A 108 15.38 2.63 -5.62
C GLY A 108 15.56 2.91 -7.13
N PRO A 109 16.74 2.60 -7.69
CA PRO A 109 17.01 2.77 -9.11
C PRO A 109 16.05 1.90 -9.95
N LEU A 110 15.30 2.56 -10.83
CA LEU A 110 14.33 1.90 -11.70
C LEU A 110 14.91 1.60 -13.07
N GLU A 111 14.57 0.43 -13.59
CA GLU A 111 14.83 0.10 -14.97
C GLU A 111 14.01 0.97 -15.93
N LYS A 112 14.56 1.18 -17.13
CA LYS A 112 13.76 1.72 -18.23
C LYS A 112 12.64 0.73 -18.54
N PRO A 113 11.42 1.21 -18.85
CA PRO A 113 10.39 0.34 -19.38
C PRO A 113 10.95 -0.43 -20.58
N ARG A 114 10.85 -1.76 -20.57
CA ARG A 114 11.14 -2.53 -21.78
C ARG A 114 10.11 -2.12 -22.81
N SER A 115 10.51 -1.26 -23.75
CA SER A 115 9.71 -0.97 -24.93
C SER A 115 9.58 -2.27 -25.70
N THR A 116 8.36 -2.80 -25.80
CA THR A 116 8.03 -3.89 -26.72
C THR A 116 7.88 -3.37 -28.16
N ALA A 117 8.41 -2.19 -28.49
CA ALA A 117 8.49 -1.70 -29.86
C ALA A 117 9.65 -2.39 -30.60
N SER A 118 9.40 -3.60 -31.07
CA SER A 118 10.15 -4.29 -32.14
C SER A 118 9.36 -5.56 -32.49
N THR A 119 9.10 -5.95 -33.72
CA THR A 119 9.31 -5.41 -35.07
C THR A 119 8.45 -6.33 -35.93
N LEU A 120 7.40 -5.82 -36.59
CA LEU A 120 6.77 -6.53 -37.71
C LEU A 120 7.18 -5.77 -38.96
N THR A 121 8.20 -6.30 -39.63
CA THR A 121 8.54 -6.00 -41.02
C THR A 121 8.30 -7.27 -41.82
#